data_AF-A0A1G4W8P7-F1
#
_entry.id   AF-A0A1G4W8P7-F1
#
_cell.length_a   1.000
_cell.length_b   1.000
_cell.length_c   1.000
_cell.angle_alpha   90.00
_cell.angle_beta   90.00
_cell.angle_gamma   90.00
#
_symmetry.space_group_name_H-M   'P 1'
#
loop_
_entity.id
_entity.type
_entity.pdbx_description
1 polymer ?
#
loop_
_entity_poly.entity_id
_entity_poly.type
_entity_poly.pdbx_seq_one_letter_code
_entity_poly.pdbx_strand_id
1 'polypeptide(L)'
;MKRFLLFFVLVFPFFVSAQEQFSVYFESNKHETTKKQSEILNNWIAANKESKVVAISGFTDEDGTNAHNDSLSQRRVNFIHNIILKSNVKIREDFKTRSFGETHKQSKNKAENRKVVIYYILPKDLARENEILGIKPIAVPIAEIVPIEEEDMHFPVNATLEEKVALAKPGTRIVIKNIFFYQNSFGMMPTSKPAMDELIDVMTKNPNMVIEIQGHICCIDADRRHLSLDRAKQIRRVLEGNGVAQKRVKVKGFGVSHPKYPIPEANEEQALANRRVEIMILSK
;
A
#
# COMPACT_ATOMS: atom_id res chain seq x y z
N MET A 1 -42.29 8.57 -22.45
CA MET A 1 -41.27 9.52 -21.92
C MET A 1 -40.02 8.71 -21.55
N LYS A 2 -38.99 8.74 -22.40
CA LYS A 2 -37.78 7.93 -22.24
C LYS A 2 -36.86 8.57 -21.20
N ARG A 3 -36.54 7.85 -20.12
CA ARG A 3 -35.58 8.30 -19.09
C ARG A 3 -34.16 8.14 -19.64
N PHE A 4 -33.47 9.26 -19.85
CA PHE A 4 -32.04 9.30 -20.12
C PHE A 4 -31.28 8.89 -18.84
N LEU A 5 -30.60 7.75 -18.88
CA LEU A 5 -29.62 7.39 -17.85
C LEU A 5 -28.31 8.13 -18.22
N LEU A 6 -27.97 9.19 -17.48
CA LEU A 6 -26.67 9.84 -17.59
C LEU A 6 -25.61 8.87 -17.02
N PHE A 7 -24.83 8.24 -17.90
CA PHE A 7 -23.57 7.62 -17.52
C PHE A 7 -22.60 8.73 -17.13
N PHE A 8 -22.26 8.81 -15.85
CA PHE A 8 -21.16 9.63 -15.36
C PHE A 8 -19.86 9.04 -15.93
N VAL A 9 -19.41 9.56 -17.07
CA VAL A 9 -18.06 9.33 -17.56
C VAL A 9 -17.14 10.07 -16.59
N LEU A 10 -16.47 9.30 -15.73
CA LEU A 10 -15.36 9.77 -14.91
C LEU A 10 -14.23 10.17 -15.86
N VAL A 11 -14.27 11.42 -16.34
CA VAL A 11 -13.18 12.05 -17.07
C VAL A 11 -12.06 12.25 -16.05
N PHE A 12 -11.10 11.32 -16.06
CA PHE A 12 -9.84 11.49 -15.36
C PHE A 12 -9.19 12.78 -15.90
N PRO A 13 -8.92 13.79 -15.06
CA PRO A 13 -8.31 15.02 -15.55
C PRO A 13 -6.92 14.70 -16.07
N PHE A 14 -6.59 15.31 -17.21
CA PHE A 14 -5.36 15.19 -17.95
C PHE A 14 -4.12 15.23 -17.04
N PHE A 15 -3.24 14.24 -17.25
CA PHE A 15 -1.96 14.03 -16.58
C PHE A 15 -0.99 15.21 -16.80
N VAL A 16 -0.22 15.54 -15.77
CA VAL A 16 1.04 16.28 -15.93
C VAL A 16 2.06 15.30 -16.54
N SER A 17 2.54 15.62 -17.75
CA SER A 17 3.37 14.78 -18.63
C SER A 17 4.83 14.61 -18.15
N ALA A 18 5.07 13.82 -17.10
CA ALA A 18 6.41 13.31 -16.79
C ALA A 18 6.50 11.77 -16.73
N GLN A 19 5.40 11.08 -17.04
CA GLN A 19 5.39 9.62 -17.15
C GLN A 19 5.90 9.19 -18.53
N GLU A 20 7.00 8.45 -18.54
CA GLU A 20 7.57 7.89 -19.76
C GLU A 20 6.82 6.62 -20.19
N GLN A 21 6.82 6.35 -21.48
CA GLN A 21 6.20 5.18 -22.08
C GLN A 21 7.19 4.41 -22.95
N PHE A 22 7.18 3.08 -22.83
CA PHE A 22 7.96 2.19 -23.67
C PHE A 22 7.06 1.08 -24.22
N SER A 23 7.04 0.92 -25.54
CA SER A 23 6.16 -0.03 -26.21
C SER A 23 6.94 -1.25 -26.71
N VAL A 24 6.39 -2.44 -26.44
CA VAL A 24 6.85 -3.72 -26.96
C VAL A 24 5.78 -4.28 -27.88
N TYR A 25 6.17 -4.69 -29.09
CA TYR A 25 5.23 -5.11 -30.13
C TYR A 25 5.19 -6.63 -30.29
N PHE A 26 4.05 -7.13 -30.78
CA PHE A 26 3.77 -8.55 -30.93
C PHE A 26 3.27 -8.89 -32.33
N GLU A 27 3.58 -10.11 -32.76
CA GLU A 27 2.99 -10.69 -33.97
C GLU A 27 1.50 -11.01 -33.76
N SER A 28 0.78 -11.15 -34.87
CA SER A 28 -0.65 -11.48 -34.84
C SER A 28 -0.91 -12.77 -34.05
N ASN A 29 -1.90 -12.73 -33.17
CA ASN A 29 -2.30 -13.82 -32.27
C ASN A 29 -1.17 -14.44 -31.41
N LYS A 30 -0.04 -13.74 -31.22
CA LYS A 30 1.07 -14.17 -30.36
C LYS A 30 1.14 -13.34 -29.09
N HIS A 31 1.56 -13.96 -27.99
CA HIS A 31 1.79 -13.30 -26.71
C HIS A 31 3.27 -13.27 -26.29
N GLU A 32 4.11 -14.02 -26.98
CA GLU A 32 5.56 -13.99 -26.84
C GLU A 32 6.16 -13.00 -27.85
N THR A 33 7.25 -12.37 -27.47
CA THR A 33 7.96 -11.41 -28.33
C THR A 33 8.85 -12.12 -29.35
N THR A 34 9.04 -11.49 -30.51
CA THR A 34 10.07 -11.91 -31.47
C THR A 34 11.46 -11.66 -30.88
N LYS A 35 12.49 -12.34 -31.41
CA LYS A 35 13.89 -12.11 -30.96
C LYS A 35 14.28 -10.63 -30.96
N LYS A 36 13.94 -9.92 -32.04
CA LYS A 36 14.16 -8.48 -32.19
C LYS A 36 13.48 -7.66 -31.09
N GLN A 37 12.22 -7.96 -30.78
CA GLN A 37 11.49 -7.25 -29.72
C GLN A 37 12.02 -7.60 -28.32
N SER A 38 12.45 -8.84 -28.10
CA SER A 38 13.12 -9.25 -26.86
C SER A 38 14.43 -8.51 -26.64
N GLU A 39 15.25 -8.32 -27.69
CA GLU A 39 16.49 -7.54 -27.61
C GLU A 39 16.20 -6.06 -27.28
N ILE A 40 15.21 -5.46 -27.93
CA ILE A 40 14.78 -4.08 -27.66
C ILE A 40 14.34 -3.92 -26.20
N LEU A 41 13.53 -4.86 -25.69
CA LEU A 41 13.10 -4.87 -24.29
C LEU A 41 14.28 -5.02 -23.33
N ASN A 42 15.21 -5.94 -23.59
CA ASN A 42 16.38 -6.17 -22.75
C ASN A 42 17.30 -4.93 -22.69
N ASN A 43 17.50 -4.25 -23.82
CA ASN A 43 18.26 -3.00 -23.87
C ASN A 43 17.59 -1.90 -23.04
N TRP A 44 16.26 -1.79 -23.14
CA TRP A 44 15.50 -0.85 -22.32
C TRP A 44 15.62 -1.17 -20.83
N ILE A 45 15.50 -2.45 -20.43
CA ILE A 45 15.70 -2.91 -19.04
C ILE A 45 17.09 -2.55 -18.53
N ALA A 46 18.13 -2.76 -19.35
CA ALA A 46 19.51 -2.45 -18.98
C ALA A 46 19.74 -0.95 -18.74
N ALA A 47 19.08 -0.09 -19.54
CA ALA A 47 19.17 1.36 -19.42
C ALA A 47 18.33 1.94 -18.26
N ASN A 48 17.34 1.21 -17.75
CA ASN A 48 16.32 1.72 -16.82
C ASN A 48 16.35 1.04 -15.44
N LYS A 49 17.50 0.54 -14.99
CA LYS A 49 17.65 -0.12 -13.68
C LYS A 49 17.22 0.74 -12.48
N GLU A 50 17.47 2.05 -12.56
CA GLU A 50 17.07 3.01 -11.52
C GLU A 50 15.70 3.63 -11.75
N SER A 51 15.08 3.38 -12.91
CA SER A 51 13.71 3.81 -13.18
C SER A 51 12.72 2.96 -12.36
N LYS A 52 11.54 3.51 -12.12
CA LYS A 52 10.46 2.82 -11.41
C LYS A 52 9.26 2.59 -12.32
N VAL A 53 8.90 1.32 -12.53
CA VAL A 53 7.75 0.92 -13.33
C VAL A 53 6.47 1.09 -12.52
N VAL A 54 5.45 1.72 -13.12
CA VAL A 54 4.21 2.12 -12.44
C VAL A 54 2.93 1.52 -13.06
N ALA A 55 2.94 1.19 -14.35
CA ALA A 55 1.86 0.41 -14.96
C ALA A 55 2.34 -0.37 -16.19
N ILE A 56 1.67 -1.49 -16.50
CA ILE A 56 1.82 -2.20 -17.78
C ILE A 56 0.43 -2.36 -18.39
N SER A 57 0.25 -1.94 -19.63
CA SER A 57 -1.03 -2.04 -20.34
C SER A 57 -0.88 -2.84 -21.63
N GLY A 58 -1.74 -3.83 -21.83
CA GLY A 58 -1.75 -4.67 -23.02
C GLY A 58 -2.87 -4.32 -23.98
N PHE A 59 -2.58 -4.41 -25.28
CA PHE A 59 -3.47 -4.07 -26.37
C PHE A 59 -3.39 -5.13 -27.49
N THR A 60 -4.47 -5.26 -28.25
CA THR A 60 -4.57 -6.06 -29.47
C THR A 60 -5.13 -5.19 -30.60
N ASP A 61 -4.98 -5.65 -31.83
CA ASP A 61 -5.81 -5.20 -32.94
C ASP A 61 -7.25 -5.73 -32.79
N GLU A 62 -8.13 -5.33 -33.70
CA GLU A 62 -9.54 -5.72 -33.79
C GLU A 62 -9.77 -7.15 -34.32
N ASP A 63 -8.70 -7.90 -34.61
CA ASP A 63 -8.80 -9.23 -35.19
C ASP A 63 -9.14 -10.27 -34.11
N GLY A 64 -10.40 -10.68 -34.04
CA GLY A 64 -10.87 -11.73 -33.13
C GLY A 64 -12.18 -11.40 -32.45
N THR A 65 -12.49 -12.09 -31.35
CA THR A 65 -13.58 -11.71 -30.45
C THR A 65 -13.04 -10.87 -29.31
N ASN A 66 -13.87 -9.98 -28.75
CA ASN A 66 -13.50 -9.18 -27.56
C ASN A 66 -12.94 -10.05 -26.44
N ALA A 67 -13.60 -11.16 -26.09
CA ALA A 67 -13.15 -12.05 -25.04
C ALA A 67 -11.77 -12.69 -25.34
N HIS A 68 -11.52 -13.05 -26.59
CA HIS A 68 -10.21 -13.56 -27.02
C HIS A 68 -9.13 -12.47 -26.93
N ASN A 69 -9.45 -11.27 -27.38
CA ASN A 69 -8.54 -10.11 -27.39
C ASN A 69 -8.19 -9.64 -25.97
N ASP A 70 -9.16 -9.64 -25.05
CA ASP A 70 -8.93 -9.39 -23.63
C ASP A 70 -7.99 -10.44 -23.03
N SER A 71 -8.26 -11.72 -23.28
CA SER A 71 -7.41 -12.83 -22.82
C SER A 71 -5.98 -12.76 -23.41
N LEU A 72 -5.86 -12.42 -24.70
CA LEU A 72 -4.59 -12.29 -25.39
C LEU A 72 -3.77 -11.11 -24.87
N SER A 73 -4.41 -9.94 -24.67
CA SER A 73 -3.75 -8.78 -24.09
C SER A 73 -3.26 -9.06 -22.66
N GLN A 74 -4.05 -9.79 -21.85
CA GLN A 74 -3.62 -10.22 -20.51
C GLN A 74 -2.41 -11.15 -20.56
N ARG A 75 -2.38 -12.12 -21.49
CA ARG A 75 -1.23 -13.01 -21.67
C ARG A 75 0.04 -12.23 -22.03
N ARG A 76 -0.07 -11.23 -22.92
CA ARG A 76 1.04 -10.34 -23.29
C ARG A 76 1.54 -9.53 -22.10
N VAL A 77 0.63 -8.96 -21.31
CA VAL A 77 0.97 -8.23 -20.09
C VAL A 77 1.71 -9.11 -19.09
N ASN A 78 1.20 -10.32 -18.84
CA ASN A 78 1.82 -11.28 -17.94
C ASN A 78 3.22 -11.69 -18.42
N PHE A 79 3.39 -11.91 -19.73
CA PHE A 79 4.68 -12.23 -20.32
C PHE A 79 5.72 -11.14 -20.07
N ILE A 80 5.39 -9.87 -20.37
CA ILE A 80 6.29 -8.73 -20.14
C ILE A 80 6.53 -8.50 -18.65
N HIS A 81 5.49 -8.59 -17.83
CA HIS A 81 5.58 -8.45 -16.38
C HIS A 81 6.55 -9.47 -15.77
N ASN A 82 6.48 -10.74 -16.18
CA ASN A 82 7.39 -11.78 -15.71
C ASN A 82 8.84 -11.52 -16.10
N ILE A 83 9.10 -10.93 -17.27
CA ILE A 83 10.46 -10.53 -17.68
C ILE A 83 10.98 -9.40 -16.78
N ILE A 84 10.15 -8.38 -16.51
CA ILE A 84 10.54 -7.26 -15.65
C ILE A 84 10.76 -7.72 -14.21
N LEU A 85 9.91 -8.60 -13.67
CA LEU A 85 10.07 -9.16 -12.32
C LEU A 85 11.38 -9.95 -12.14
N LYS A 86 11.83 -10.64 -13.19
CA LYS A 86 13.12 -11.36 -13.19
C LYS A 86 14.31 -10.44 -13.43
N SER A 87 14.07 -9.18 -13.78
CA SER A 87 15.10 -8.17 -13.99
C SER A 87 15.36 -7.37 -12.71
N ASN A 88 16.33 -6.46 -12.75
CA ASN A 88 16.68 -5.59 -11.62
C ASN A 88 16.00 -4.20 -11.68
N VAL A 89 14.94 -4.04 -12.48
CA VAL A 89 14.18 -2.79 -12.58
C VAL A 89 13.18 -2.70 -11.43
N LYS A 90 13.13 -1.56 -10.75
CA LYS A 90 12.22 -1.36 -9.60
C LYS A 90 10.77 -1.26 -10.09
N ILE A 91 9.86 -1.95 -9.40
CA ILE A 91 8.41 -1.84 -9.61
C ILE A 91 7.80 -1.16 -8.38
N ARG A 92 6.86 -0.24 -8.60
CA ARG A 92 6.14 0.45 -7.54
C ARG A 92 5.21 -0.53 -6.80
N GLU A 93 5.01 -0.34 -5.49
CA GLU A 93 4.23 -1.27 -4.65
C GLU A 93 2.74 -1.40 -5.07
N ASP A 94 2.13 -0.31 -5.55
CA ASP A 94 0.73 -0.27 -6.01
C ASP A 94 0.60 -0.38 -7.56
N PHE A 95 1.65 -0.87 -8.22
CA PHE A 95 1.75 -1.02 -9.66
C PHE A 95 0.52 -1.74 -10.25
N LYS A 96 0.04 -1.28 -11.40
CA LYS A 96 -1.18 -1.81 -12.05
C LYS A 96 -0.90 -2.45 -13.40
N THR A 97 -1.45 -3.64 -13.59
CA THR A 97 -1.61 -4.25 -14.92
C THR A 97 -2.99 -3.91 -15.47
N ARG A 98 -3.08 -3.65 -16.78
CA ARG A 98 -4.34 -3.43 -17.48
C ARG A 98 -4.33 -4.17 -18.82
N SER A 99 -5.48 -4.71 -19.19
CA SER A 99 -5.67 -5.47 -20.41
C SER A 99 -6.86 -4.86 -21.12
N PHE A 100 -6.62 -4.23 -22.25
CA PHE A 100 -7.65 -3.50 -22.99
C PHE A 100 -8.17 -4.29 -24.19
N GLY A 101 -7.52 -5.39 -24.59
CA GLY A 101 -7.84 -6.07 -25.84
C GLY A 101 -7.86 -5.04 -26.99
N GLU A 102 -8.97 -5.02 -27.73
CA GLU A 102 -9.23 -4.08 -28.82
C GLU A 102 -9.93 -2.78 -28.38
N THR A 103 -10.30 -2.66 -27.10
CA THR A 103 -11.09 -1.55 -26.53
C THR A 103 -10.24 -0.31 -26.26
N HIS A 104 -9.60 0.21 -27.31
CA HIS A 104 -8.80 1.44 -27.26
C HIS A 104 -8.86 2.19 -28.60
N LYS A 105 -8.24 3.38 -28.66
CA LYS A 105 -8.07 4.09 -29.93
C LYS A 105 -7.07 3.35 -30.82
N GLN A 106 -7.54 2.81 -31.93
CA GLN A 106 -6.74 2.01 -32.86
C GLN A 106 -6.05 2.86 -33.94
N SER A 107 -4.82 2.49 -34.28
CA SER A 107 -4.11 2.95 -35.48
C SER A 107 -4.68 2.24 -36.72
N LYS A 108 -4.56 2.90 -37.88
CA LYS A 108 -4.85 2.26 -39.19
C LYS A 108 -3.92 1.09 -39.47
N ASN A 109 -2.71 1.13 -38.92
CA ASN A 109 -1.76 0.04 -39.01
C ASN A 109 -1.98 -0.92 -37.83
N LYS A 110 -2.62 -2.07 -38.10
CA LYS A 110 -2.91 -3.10 -37.08
C LYS A 110 -1.69 -3.52 -36.27
N ALA A 111 -0.51 -3.55 -36.88
CA ALA A 111 0.72 -3.93 -36.20
C ALA A 111 1.08 -2.99 -35.04
N GLU A 112 0.69 -1.72 -35.12
CA GLU A 112 0.93 -0.74 -34.06
C GLU A 112 -0.01 -0.88 -32.86
N ASN A 113 -1.11 -1.62 -33.03
CA ASN A 113 -2.10 -1.89 -31.99
C ASN A 113 -1.72 -3.13 -31.16
N ARG A 114 -0.96 -4.06 -31.75
CA ARG A 114 -0.48 -5.27 -31.06
C ARG A 114 0.72 -4.97 -30.17
N LYS A 115 0.48 -4.36 -29.02
CA LYS A 115 1.56 -3.93 -28.13
C LYS A 115 1.25 -4.06 -26.66
N VAL A 116 2.31 -4.04 -25.87
CA VAL A 116 2.30 -3.78 -24.44
C VAL A 116 3.04 -2.48 -24.19
N VAL A 117 2.44 -1.58 -23.43
CA VAL A 117 3.04 -0.31 -23.03
C VAL A 117 3.43 -0.39 -21.56
N ILE A 118 4.71 -0.20 -21.29
CA ILE A 118 5.29 -0.06 -19.95
C ILE A 118 5.34 1.43 -19.63
N TYR A 119 4.71 1.81 -18.54
CA TYR A 119 4.74 3.17 -18.00
C TYR A 119 5.71 3.21 -16.83
N TYR A 120 6.60 4.20 -16.83
CA TYR A 120 7.66 4.29 -15.84
C TYR A 120 8.02 5.74 -15.52
N ILE A 121 8.72 5.92 -14.41
CA ILE A 121 9.22 7.20 -13.93
C ILE A 121 10.75 7.13 -13.93
N LEU A 122 11.38 8.14 -14.53
CA LEU A 122 12.83 8.27 -14.57
C LEU A 122 13.39 8.66 -13.19
N PRO A 123 14.66 8.34 -12.89
CA PRO A 123 15.29 8.67 -11.60
C PRO A 123 15.14 10.15 -11.21
N LYS A 124 15.28 11.07 -12.17
CA LYS A 124 15.16 12.53 -11.97
C LYS A 124 13.76 12.97 -11.48
N ASP A 125 12.74 12.16 -11.77
CA ASP A 125 11.34 12.47 -11.53
C ASP A 125 10.75 11.67 -10.35
N LEU A 126 11.51 10.74 -9.77
CA LEU A 126 11.08 9.95 -8.61
C LEU A 126 10.71 10.82 -7.41
N ALA A 127 11.34 11.99 -7.23
CA ALA A 127 11.02 12.92 -6.16
C ALA A 127 9.60 13.52 -6.28
N ARG A 128 9.05 13.59 -7.50
CA ARG A 128 7.71 14.13 -7.80
C ARG A 128 6.72 13.04 -8.20
N GLU A 129 7.04 11.78 -7.94
CA GLU A 129 6.28 10.62 -8.39
C GLU A 129 4.77 10.71 -8.09
N ASN A 130 4.38 11.22 -6.91
CA ASN A 130 2.96 11.36 -6.54
C ASN A 130 2.23 12.43 -7.36
N GLU A 131 2.90 13.56 -7.63
CA GLU A 131 2.38 14.63 -8.49
C GLU A 131 2.15 14.12 -9.91
N ILE A 132 3.12 13.39 -10.45
CA ILE A 132 3.12 12.86 -11.82
C ILE A 132 1.97 11.87 -12.04
N LEU A 133 1.71 11.01 -11.06
CA LEU A 133 0.64 10.02 -11.16
C LEU A 133 -0.76 10.61 -10.91
N GLY A 134 -0.87 11.94 -10.71
CA GLY A 134 -2.13 12.57 -10.33
C GLY A 134 -2.65 12.05 -8.99
N ILE A 135 -1.78 11.41 -8.20
CA ILE A 135 -2.02 11.13 -6.80
C ILE A 135 -1.82 12.48 -6.14
N LYS A 136 -2.88 13.30 -6.20
CA LYS A 136 -3.11 14.23 -5.11
C LYS A 136 -2.95 13.35 -3.88
N PRO A 137 -2.02 13.66 -2.94
CA PRO A 137 -2.14 13.04 -1.63
C PRO A 137 -3.62 13.18 -1.31
N ILE A 138 -4.26 12.07 -0.93
CA ILE A 138 -5.52 12.21 -0.23
C ILE A 138 -5.07 12.95 1.03
N ALA A 139 -5.02 14.27 0.93
CA ALA A 139 -5.49 15.13 1.95
C ALA A 139 -6.94 14.66 2.13
N VAL A 140 -7.11 13.57 2.88
CA VAL A 140 -7.95 13.65 4.06
C VAL A 140 -7.51 15.00 4.58
N PRO A 141 -8.36 16.06 4.53
CA PRO A 141 -7.94 17.32 5.08
C PRO A 141 -7.34 16.94 6.43
N ILE A 142 -6.03 17.08 6.54
CA ILE A 142 -5.38 17.00 7.82
C ILE A 142 -5.82 18.36 8.37
N ALA A 143 -7.10 18.45 8.77
CA ALA A 143 -7.35 18.90 10.12
C ALA A 143 -6.36 18.04 10.89
N GLU A 144 -5.23 18.65 11.29
CA GLU A 144 -4.25 18.00 12.15
C GLU A 144 -5.08 17.20 13.10
N ILE A 145 -5.06 15.88 12.92
CA ILE A 145 -5.85 15.00 13.73
C ILE A 145 -5.13 15.14 15.06
N VAL A 146 -5.60 16.07 15.87
CA VAL A 146 -4.97 16.44 17.13
C VAL A 146 -5.00 15.15 17.92
N PRO A 147 -3.84 14.59 18.29
CA PRO A 147 -3.82 13.37 19.06
C PRO A 147 -4.63 13.60 20.32
N ILE A 148 -5.68 12.80 20.50
CA ILE A 148 -6.46 12.78 21.73
C ILE A 148 -5.89 11.63 22.54
N GLU A 149 -5.26 11.95 23.66
CA GLU A 149 -4.71 10.91 24.54
C GLU A 149 -5.86 10.09 25.14
N GLU A 150 -5.58 8.84 25.48
CA GLU A 150 -6.61 7.90 25.96
C GLU A 150 -7.31 8.42 27.22
N GLU A 151 -6.55 9.11 28.07
CA GLU A 151 -6.98 9.68 29.34
C GLU A 151 -8.03 10.80 29.17
N ASP A 152 -7.98 11.56 28.07
CA ASP A 152 -8.90 12.66 27.79
C ASP A 152 -10.31 12.17 27.39
N MET A 153 -10.41 10.93 26.91
CA MET A 153 -11.68 10.34 26.46
C MET A 153 -12.55 9.82 27.61
N HIS A 154 -12.02 9.73 28.84
CA HIS A 154 -12.73 9.27 30.03
C HIS A 154 -13.51 7.96 29.79
N PHE A 155 -12.84 6.96 29.22
CA PHE A 155 -13.47 5.66 28.96
C PHE A 155 -13.98 4.98 30.25
N PRO A 156 -15.07 4.18 30.16
CA PRO A 156 -15.52 3.39 31.29
C PRO A 156 -14.38 2.53 31.87
N VAL A 157 -14.37 2.37 33.19
CA VAL A 157 -13.41 1.50 33.88
C VAL A 157 -13.57 0.08 33.34
N ASN A 158 -12.46 -0.52 32.89
CA ASN A 158 -12.42 -1.84 32.23
C ASN A 158 -13.12 -1.95 30.87
N ALA A 159 -13.34 -0.84 30.17
CA ALA A 159 -13.84 -0.89 28.79
C ALA A 159 -12.96 -1.77 27.89
N THR A 160 -13.60 -2.61 27.10
CA THR A 160 -12.99 -3.44 26.06
C THR A 160 -12.44 -2.56 24.93
N LEU A 161 -11.55 -3.11 24.09
CA LEU A 161 -11.05 -2.38 22.93
C LEU A 161 -12.19 -2.00 21.98
N GLU A 162 -13.19 -2.87 21.82
CA GLU A 162 -14.37 -2.62 20.99
C GLU A 162 -15.18 -1.41 21.50
N GLU A 163 -15.45 -1.33 22.80
CA GLU A 163 -16.16 -0.20 23.41
C GLU A 163 -15.38 1.10 23.28
N LYS A 164 -14.06 1.06 23.47
CA LYS A 164 -13.20 2.24 23.28
C LYS A 164 -13.23 2.71 21.84
N VAL A 165 -13.13 1.79 20.88
CA VAL A 165 -13.22 2.11 19.45
C VAL A 165 -14.64 2.56 19.05
N ALA A 166 -15.68 2.09 19.73
CA ALA A 166 -17.05 2.56 19.54
C ALA A 166 -17.19 4.05 19.86
N LEU A 167 -16.60 4.49 20.98
CA LEU A 167 -16.66 5.85 21.50
C LEU A 167 -15.58 6.79 20.94
N ALA A 168 -14.50 6.24 20.39
CA ALA A 168 -13.36 6.99 19.86
C ALA A 168 -13.74 7.87 18.66
N LYS A 169 -13.12 9.04 18.59
CA LYS A 169 -13.15 9.92 17.43
C LYS A 169 -11.86 9.75 16.62
N PRO A 170 -11.82 10.16 15.35
CA PRO A 170 -10.55 10.28 14.63
C PRO A 170 -9.55 11.11 15.46
N GLY A 171 -8.38 10.53 15.72
CA GLY A 171 -7.30 11.09 16.54
C GLY A 171 -7.13 10.49 17.92
N THR A 172 -8.12 9.75 18.40
CA THR A 172 -8.01 9.04 19.68
C THR A 172 -6.91 7.99 19.61
N ARG A 173 -5.95 8.08 20.54
CA ARG A 173 -4.97 7.05 20.85
C ARG A 173 -5.54 6.09 21.89
N ILE A 174 -5.34 4.80 21.66
CA ILE A 174 -5.77 3.74 22.55
C ILE A 174 -4.60 2.77 22.74
N VAL A 175 -4.20 2.52 23.98
CA VAL A 175 -3.21 1.52 24.32
C VAL A 175 -3.82 0.13 24.17
N ILE A 176 -3.17 -0.73 23.38
CA ILE A 176 -3.53 -2.14 23.31
C ILE A 176 -2.86 -2.86 24.49
N LYS A 177 -3.65 -3.26 25.46
CA LYS A 177 -3.15 -3.99 26.64
C LYS A 177 -2.69 -5.40 26.24
N ASN A 178 -1.72 -5.93 26.97
CA ASN A 178 -1.25 -7.32 26.87
C ASN A 178 -0.59 -7.71 25.53
N ILE A 179 -0.08 -6.76 24.75
CA ILE A 179 0.80 -7.06 23.62
C ILE A 179 2.27 -7.06 24.09
N PHE A 180 2.88 -8.23 24.11
CA PHE A 180 4.23 -8.48 24.59
C PHE A 180 5.12 -9.04 23.49
N PHE A 181 6.40 -8.72 23.57
CA PHE A 181 7.42 -9.16 22.63
C PHE A 181 8.60 -9.76 23.36
N TYR A 182 9.27 -10.73 22.73
CA TYR A 182 10.55 -11.22 23.23
C TYR A 182 11.58 -10.08 23.29
N GLN A 183 12.50 -10.19 24.25
CA GLN A 183 13.53 -9.19 24.46
C GLN A 183 14.32 -8.92 23.18
N ASN A 184 14.55 -7.65 22.86
CA ASN A 184 15.28 -7.21 21.65
C ASN A 184 14.73 -7.76 20.32
N SER A 185 13.47 -8.21 20.28
CA SER A 185 12.86 -8.83 19.12
C SER A 185 11.49 -8.22 18.80
N PHE A 186 11.08 -8.36 17.53
CA PHE A 186 9.71 -8.11 17.07
C PHE A 186 8.84 -9.38 17.18
N GLY A 187 9.41 -10.52 17.59
CA GLY A 187 8.66 -11.75 17.86
C GLY A 187 7.68 -11.53 19.01
N MET A 188 6.38 -11.63 18.71
CA MET A 188 5.31 -11.48 19.69
C MET A 188 5.18 -12.74 20.54
N MET A 189 4.95 -12.58 21.84
CA MET A 189 4.80 -13.72 22.74
C MET A 189 3.41 -14.37 22.59
N PRO A 190 3.28 -15.70 22.81
CA PRO A 190 1.98 -16.38 22.77
C PRO A 190 0.92 -15.78 23.71
N THR A 191 1.35 -15.21 24.85
CA THR A 191 0.48 -14.52 25.81
C THR A 191 -0.22 -13.30 25.23
N SER A 192 0.25 -12.77 24.10
CA SER A 192 -0.35 -11.63 23.39
C SER A 192 -1.49 -12.02 22.46
N LYS A 193 -1.68 -13.32 22.22
CA LYS A 193 -2.69 -13.82 21.29
C LYS A 193 -4.10 -13.29 21.60
N PRO A 194 -4.60 -13.29 22.85
CA PRO A 194 -5.94 -12.78 23.14
C PRO A 194 -6.13 -11.32 22.73
N ALA A 195 -5.15 -10.45 23.02
CA ALA A 195 -5.20 -9.04 22.65
C ALA A 195 -5.11 -8.82 21.13
N MET A 196 -4.33 -9.66 20.45
CA MET A 196 -4.25 -9.65 18.99
C MET A 196 -5.55 -10.11 18.34
N ASP A 197 -6.19 -11.16 18.87
CA ASP A 197 -7.50 -11.64 18.41
C ASP A 197 -8.58 -10.58 18.60
N GLU A 198 -8.58 -9.87 19.73
CA GLU A 198 -9.48 -8.73 19.98
C GLU A 198 -9.29 -7.61 18.94
N LEU A 199 -8.05 -7.23 18.63
CA LEU A 199 -7.78 -6.22 17.60
C LEU A 199 -8.23 -6.68 16.20
N ILE A 200 -8.05 -7.96 15.86
CA ILE A 200 -8.52 -8.52 14.58
C ILE A 200 -10.04 -8.44 14.51
N ASP A 201 -10.75 -8.83 15.57
CA ASP A 201 -12.22 -8.79 15.63
C ASP A 201 -12.74 -7.36 15.47
N VAL A 202 -12.15 -6.40 16.18
CA VAL A 202 -12.49 -4.97 16.07
C VAL A 202 -12.27 -4.45 14.64
N MET A 203 -11.15 -4.78 14.02
CA MET A 203 -10.86 -4.38 12.63
C MET A 203 -11.79 -5.04 11.61
N THR A 204 -12.27 -6.25 11.90
CA THR A 204 -13.20 -7.01 11.05
C THR A 204 -14.61 -6.43 11.14
N LYS A 205 -15.10 -6.14 12.35
CA LYS A 205 -16.41 -5.53 12.60
C LYS A 205 -16.52 -4.08 12.08
N ASN A 206 -15.40 -3.39 11.92
CA ASN A 206 -15.36 -1.99 11.46
C ASN A 206 -14.65 -1.87 10.09
N PRO A 207 -15.25 -2.32 8.96
CA PRO A 207 -14.55 -2.45 7.67
C PRO A 207 -14.03 -1.14 7.05
N ASN A 208 -14.60 0.00 7.43
CA ASN A 208 -14.18 1.34 6.98
C ASN A 208 -13.09 1.96 7.86
N MET A 209 -12.80 1.35 9.01
CA MET A 209 -11.85 1.91 9.96
C MET A 209 -10.41 1.77 9.46
N VAL A 210 -9.67 2.87 9.59
CA VAL A 210 -8.25 2.99 9.29
C VAL A 210 -7.53 3.40 10.56
N ILE A 211 -6.44 2.70 10.90
CA ILE A 211 -5.66 2.92 12.12
C ILE A 211 -4.19 3.17 11.81
N GLU A 212 -3.49 3.86 12.72
CA GLU A 212 -2.03 3.89 12.79
C GLU A 212 -1.56 3.14 14.03
N ILE A 213 -0.75 2.10 13.85
CA ILE A 213 -0.13 1.36 14.95
C ILE A 213 1.18 2.06 15.33
N GLN A 214 1.30 2.41 16.60
CA GLN A 214 2.42 3.17 17.16
C GLN A 214 3.19 2.29 18.14
N GLY A 215 4.44 1.98 17.80
CA GLY A 215 5.33 1.18 18.64
C GLY A 215 6.18 2.05 19.55
N HIS A 216 6.28 1.67 20.82
CA HIS A 216 7.15 2.32 21.82
C HIS A 216 8.05 1.28 22.48
N ILE A 217 9.27 1.69 22.82
CA ILE A 217 10.23 0.88 23.57
C ILE A 217 10.79 1.71 24.73
N CYS A 218 11.53 1.06 25.62
CA CYS A 218 12.12 1.69 26.80
C CYS A 218 13.60 1.29 26.94
N CYS A 219 14.22 1.79 28.02
CA CYS A 219 15.37 1.15 28.65
C CYS A 219 16.66 1.13 27.81
N ILE A 220 16.68 1.94 26.73
CA ILE A 220 17.84 2.19 25.86
C ILE A 220 17.85 3.66 25.46
N ASP A 221 19.00 4.22 25.15
CA ASP A 221 19.11 5.66 24.84
C ASP A 221 18.48 6.06 23.50
N ALA A 222 18.44 5.13 22.53
CA ALA A 222 17.90 5.40 21.19
C ALA A 222 17.50 4.12 20.45
N ASP A 223 16.43 4.19 19.67
CA ASP A 223 15.98 3.09 18.80
C ASP A 223 16.75 3.02 17.48
N ARG A 224 18.07 2.81 17.55
CA ARG A 224 18.93 2.76 16.35
C ARG A 224 18.56 1.63 15.38
N ARG A 225 17.98 0.55 15.92
CA ARG A 225 17.57 -0.64 15.17
C ARG A 225 16.12 -0.59 14.70
N HIS A 226 15.40 0.51 14.93
CA HIS A 226 13.99 0.66 14.55
C HIS A 226 13.09 -0.46 15.09
N LEU A 227 13.43 -0.99 16.27
CA LEU A 227 12.73 -2.11 16.91
C LEU A 227 11.26 -1.77 17.20
N SER A 228 10.99 -0.53 17.58
CA SER A 228 9.62 -0.05 17.79
C SER A 228 8.78 -0.12 16.50
N LEU A 229 9.36 0.29 15.38
CA LEU A 229 8.74 0.23 14.06
C LEU A 229 8.55 -1.22 13.61
N ASP A 230 9.53 -2.08 13.84
CA ASP A 230 9.45 -3.48 13.43
C ASP A 230 8.40 -4.27 14.24
N ARG A 231 8.21 -3.92 15.53
CA ARG A 231 7.10 -4.42 16.35
C ARG A 231 5.74 -3.98 15.80
N ALA A 232 5.59 -2.71 15.44
CA ALA A 232 4.36 -2.21 14.80
C ALA A 232 4.09 -2.90 13.45
N LYS A 233 5.12 -3.10 12.63
CA LYS A 233 5.03 -3.88 11.37
C LYS A 233 4.62 -5.32 11.63
N GLN A 234 5.10 -5.95 12.70
CA GLN A 234 4.72 -7.33 13.02
C GLN A 234 3.22 -7.45 13.29
N ILE A 235 2.65 -6.53 14.06
CA ILE A 235 1.20 -6.50 14.32
C ILE A 235 0.43 -6.31 13.00
N ARG A 236 0.89 -5.38 12.14
CA ARG A 236 0.29 -5.20 10.82
C ARG A 236 0.30 -6.50 10.00
N ARG A 237 1.42 -7.23 9.95
CA ARG A 237 1.51 -8.51 9.23
C ARG A 237 0.52 -9.54 9.77
N VAL A 238 0.31 -9.58 11.08
CA VAL A 238 -0.69 -10.47 11.69
C VAL A 238 -2.10 -10.08 11.27
N LEU A 239 -2.43 -8.78 11.26
CA LEU A 239 -3.73 -8.28 10.76
C LEU A 239 -3.94 -8.61 9.28
N GLU A 240 -2.92 -8.39 8.44
CA GLU A 240 -2.95 -8.72 7.01
C GLU A 240 -3.17 -10.22 6.77
N GLY A 241 -2.47 -11.09 7.52
CA GLY A 241 -2.65 -12.54 7.47
C GLY A 241 -4.03 -13.02 7.91
N ASN A 242 -4.77 -12.20 8.66
CA ASN A 242 -6.15 -12.45 9.08
C ASN A 242 -7.19 -11.67 8.25
N GLY A 243 -6.81 -11.16 7.07
CA GLY A 243 -7.75 -10.58 6.11
C GLY A 243 -7.98 -9.06 6.22
N VAL A 244 -7.28 -8.36 7.11
CA VAL A 244 -7.34 -6.89 7.18
C VAL A 244 -6.50 -6.29 6.05
N ALA A 245 -7.13 -5.53 5.15
CA ALA A 245 -6.43 -4.95 4.01
C ALA A 245 -5.30 -3.99 4.45
N GLN A 246 -4.10 -4.14 3.88
CA GLN A 246 -2.90 -3.36 4.20
C GLN A 246 -3.14 -1.83 4.22
N LYS A 247 -3.93 -1.32 3.27
CA LYS A 247 -4.28 0.11 3.18
C LYS A 247 -4.99 0.68 4.41
N ARG A 248 -5.54 -0.17 5.28
CA ARG A 248 -6.26 0.20 6.50
C ARG A 248 -5.36 0.33 7.72
N VAL A 249 -4.07 -0.02 7.61
CA VAL A 249 -3.15 -0.07 8.74
C VAL A 249 -1.86 0.65 8.40
N LYS A 250 -1.68 1.84 8.97
CA LYS A 250 -0.39 2.54 8.98
C LYS A 250 0.43 2.09 10.17
N VAL A 251 1.75 2.26 10.11
CA VAL A 251 2.66 1.90 11.21
C VAL A 251 3.66 3.03 11.43
N LYS A 252 3.97 3.29 12.70
CA LYS A 252 4.97 4.27 13.12
C LYS A 252 5.73 3.71 14.33
N GLY A 253 7.05 3.90 14.34
CA GLY A 253 7.88 3.56 15.49
C GLY A 253 8.37 4.85 16.13
N PHE A 254 8.00 5.07 17.39
CA PHE A 254 8.45 6.24 18.15
C PHE A 254 9.72 5.96 18.94
N GLY A 255 10.17 4.71 19.01
CA GLY A 255 11.34 4.36 19.81
C GLY A 255 11.12 4.78 21.27
N VAL A 256 12.03 5.62 21.77
CA VAL A 256 12.02 6.21 23.12
C VAL A 256 11.60 7.69 23.13
N SER A 257 11.14 8.24 22.00
CA SER A 257 10.87 9.68 21.86
C SER A 257 9.60 10.16 22.55
N HIS A 258 8.67 9.26 22.89
CA HIS A 258 7.38 9.56 23.52
C HIS A 258 7.13 8.62 24.71
N PRO A 259 7.92 8.75 25.79
CA PRO A 259 7.75 7.92 26.98
C PRO A 259 6.60 8.46 27.84
N LYS A 260 5.82 7.56 28.47
CA LYS A 260 4.80 7.95 29.47
C LYS A 260 5.44 8.28 30.82
N TYR A 261 6.59 7.67 31.11
CA TYR A 261 7.39 7.92 32.31
C TYR A 261 8.82 8.32 31.93
N PRO A 262 9.49 9.22 32.67
CA PRO A 262 10.88 9.57 32.42
C PRO A 262 11.80 8.35 32.35
N ILE A 263 12.79 8.39 31.45
CA ILE A 263 13.84 7.37 31.32
C ILE A 263 15.07 7.88 32.09
N PRO A 264 15.70 7.09 32.99
CA PRO A 264 15.39 5.70 33.32
C PRO A 264 14.14 5.57 34.21
N GLU A 265 13.41 4.49 34.01
CA GLU A 265 12.19 4.19 34.75
C GLU A 265 12.48 3.78 36.20
N ALA A 266 11.60 4.13 37.14
CA ALA A 266 11.77 3.82 38.55
C ALA A 266 11.49 2.35 38.90
N ASN A 267 10.64 1.68 38.12
CA ASN A 267 10.23 0.30 38.35
C ASN A 267 9.74 -0.38 37.05
N GLU A 268 9.48 -1.69 37.13
CA GLU A 268 9.06 -2.48 35.96
C GLU A 268 7.67 -2.10 35.44
N GLU A 269 6.79 -1.56 36.26
CA GLU A 269 5.47 -1.08 35.84
C GLU A 269 5.59 0.12 34.90
N GLN A 270 6.43 1.09 35.25
CA GLN A 270 6.76 2.23 34.40
C GLN A 270 7.44 1.78 33.10
N ALA A 271 8.35 0.80 33.20
CA ALA A 271 9.02 0.24 32.03
C ALA A 271 8.04 -0.47 31.08
N LEU A 272 7.05 -1.19 31.61
CA LEU A 272 5.97 -1.78 30.82
C LEU A 272 5.07 -0.72 30.19
N ALA A 273 4.76 0.37 30.89
CA ALA A 273 4.00 1.48 30.33
C ALA A 273 4.76 2.21 29.20
N ASN A 274 6.09 2.27 29.25
CA ASN A 274 6.90 2.79 28.15
C ASN A 274 7.02 1.77 26.99
N ARG A 275 7.09 0.46 27.27
CA ARG A 275 7.07 -0.62 26.26
C ARG A 275 5.64 -1.01 25.88
N ARG A 276 4.96 -0.11 25.18
CA ARG A 276 3.57 -0.30 24.76
C ARG A 276 3.40 -0.24 23.25
N VAL A 277 2.22 -0.66 22.83
CA VAL A 277 1.71 -0.42 21.48
C VAL A 277 0.40 0.33 21.61
N GLU A 278 0.27 1.39 20.83
CA GLU A 278 -0.93 2.20 20.73
C GLU A 278 -1.51 2.10 19.32
N ILE A 279 -2.82 2.27 19.21
CA ILE A 279 -3.47 2.54 17.94
C ILE A 279 -4.04 3.94 17.97
N MET A 280 -3.86 4.67 16.87
CA MET A 280 -4.54 5.93 16.64
C MET A 280 -5.60 5.73 15.56
N ILE A 281 -6.84 6.09 15.85
CA ILE A 281 -7.93 6.00 14.88
C ILE A 281 -7.77 7.13 13.86
N LEU A 282 -7.60 6.82 12.58
CA LEU A 282 -7.45 7.83 11.53
C LEU A 282 -8.78 8.17 10.86
N SER A 283 -9.63 7.17 10.69
CA SER A 283 -11.00 7.30 10.16
C SER A 283 -11.82 6.09 10.59
N LYS A 284 -13.15 6.25 10.69
CA LYS A 284 -14.10 5.19 11.00
C LYS A 284 -15.37 5.39 10.17
#